data_AF-A0A0R2FCP8-F1
#
_entry.id   AF-A0A0R2FCP8-F1
#
_cell.length_a   1.000
_cell.length_b   1.000
_cell.length_c   1.000
_cell.angle_alpha   90.00
_cell.angle_beta   90.00
_cell.angle_gamma   90.00
#
_symmetry.space_group_name_H-M   'P 1'
#
loop_
_entity.id
_entity.type
_entity.pdbx_description
1 polymer ?
#
loop_
_entity_poly.entity_id
_entity_poly.type
_entity_poly.pdbx_seq_one_letter_code
_entity_poly.pdbx_strand_id
1 'polypeptide(L)'
;MKITLGQFNHLKALSNQQLVLTATTERTATSGRLVTYDGDTDADGLPSLQADLSALRIAETGGDGVLLHLTYLANDDEVINDRKKTLVERVGAEAKANHLPLVLALAIPKTAVPAPEAVIAMTREFSDPRYNASVLTLPTPVPLSHVDGFTKTPATPTYDRAQAAALFKQQSAATDLPLVVDATGLRAADAAAVLNFAHDSGEEVNGLLASPSVLTALAKPLSKVATPWTAKVEVED
;
A
#
# COMPACT_ATOMS: atom_id res chain seq x y z
N MET A 1 0.14 15.10 8.01
CA MET A 1 1.03 15.30 6.84
C MET A 1 0.43 16.41 5.96
N LYS A 2 1.21 17.00 5.03
CA LYS A 2 0.70 17.92 4.00
C LYS A 2 0.97 17.33 2.61
N ILE A 3 -0.03 17.29 1.74
CA ILE A 3 0.12 16.92 0.32
C ILE A 3 -0.14 18.14 -0.56
N THR A 4 0.52 18.23 -1.71
CA THR A 4 0.25 19.33 -2.66
C THR A 4 -1.12 19.15 -3.33
N LEU A 5 -1.71 20.23 -3.82
CA LEU A 5 -2.94 20.15 -4.64
C LEU A 5 -2.77 19.26 -5.88
N GLY A 6 -1.58 19.28 -6.50
CA GLY A 6 -1.24 18.40 -7.62
C GLY A 6 -1.29 16.92 -7.22
N GLN A 7 -0.69 16.56 -6.08
CA GLN A 7 -0.74 15.21 -5.54
C GLN A 7 -2.17 14.75 -5.29
N PHE A 8 -3.02 15.61 -4.71
CA PHE A 8 -4.43 15.30 -4.49
C PHE A 8 -5.19 15.04 -5.79
N ASN A 9 -4.95 15.84 -6.84
CA ASN A 9 -5.59 15.66 -8.15
C ASN A 9 -5.16 14.35 -8.82
N HIS A 10 -3.88 14.01 -8.72
CA HIS A 10 -3.36 12.75 -9.24
C HIS A 10 -3.89 11.53 -8.48
N LEU A 11 -4.01 11.59 -7.15
CA LEU A 11 -4.65 10.53 -6.37
C LEU A 11 -6.10 10.29 -6.79
N LYS A 12 -6.85 11.34 -7.14
CA LYS A 12 -8.18 11.22 -7.73
C LYS A 12 -8.14 10.54 -9.10
N ALA A 13 -7.17 10.88 -9.96
CA ALA A 13 -7.02 10.23 -11.28
C ALA A 13 -6.67 8.73 -11.16
N LEU A 14 -5.86 8.37 -10.17
CA LEU A 14 -5.53 6.98 -9.84
C LEU A 14 -6.71 6.20 -9.23
N SER A 15 -7.73 6.91 -8.71
CA SER A 15 -8.93 6.32 -8.13
C SER A 15 -9.90 5.79 -9.21
N ASN A 16 -9.59 4.63 -9.81
CA ASN A 16 -10.43 3.96 -10.80
C ASN A 16 -10.61 2.44 -10.50
N GLN A 17 -11.52 1.77 -11.23
CA GLN A 17 -11.81 0.33 -11.08
C GLN A 17 -10.61 -0.60 -11.37
N GLN A 18 -9.54 -0.10 -11.99
CA GLN A 18 -8.37 -0.88 -12.41
C GLN A 18 -7.11 -0.65 -11.55
N LEU A 19 -7.14 0.24 -10.56
CA LEU A 19 -5.96 0.54 -9.70
C LEU A 19 -6.30 0.83 -8.23
N VAL A 20 -7.58 0.70 -7.84
CA VAL A 20 -8.22 1.34 -6.66
C VAL A 20 -7.24 1.81 -5.58
N LEU A 21 -6.93 3.10 -5.61
CA LEU A 21 -6.65 3.93 -4.43
C LEU A 21 -7.92 4.80 -4.26
N THR A 22 -8.30 5.33 -3.09
CA THR A 22 -9.44 6.29 -3.03
C THR A 22 -9.05 7.62 -2.41
N ALA A 23 -9.47 8.70 -3.08
CA ALA A 23 -9.90 9.98 -2.51
C ALA A 23 -11.25 10.33 -3.20
N THR A 24 -12.33 10.60 -2.46
CA THR A 24 -13.72 10.64 -3.02
C THR A 24 -14.23 12.09 -3.22
N THR A 25 -15.30 12.42 -3.98
CA THR A 25 -16.61 11.75 -4.23
C THR A 25 -17.14 11.71 -5.68
N GLU A 26 -16.38 12.05 -6.73
CA GLU A 26 -16.83 11.83 -8.12
C GLU A 26 -15.69 11.40 -9.06
N ARG A 27 -16.01 10.57 -10.05
CA ARG A 27 -15.09 9.83 -10.93
C ARG A 27 -14.93 10.56 -12.28
N THR A 28 -13.70 10.73 -12.77
CA THR A 28 -13.43 11.14 -14.16
C THR A 28 -13.31 9.92 -15.09
N ALA A 29 -13.59 10.11 -16.38
CA ALA A 29 -13.69 9.03 -17.38
C ALA A 29 -12.34 8.46 -17.89
N THR A 30 -11.21 8.90 -17.33
CA THR A 30 -9.85 8.52 -17.75
C THR A 30 -9.09 7.85 -16.59
N SER A 31 -8.53 6.65 -16.81
CA SER A 31 -7.70 5.97 -15.83
C SER A 31 -6.33 6.64 -15.71
N GLY A 32 -5.93 7.08 -14.50
CA GLY A 32 -4.58 7.56 -14.25
C GLY A 32 -3.52 6.46 -14.36
N ARG A 33 -2.26 6.85 -14.62
CA ARG A 33 -1.13 5.95 -14.86
C ARG A 33 -0.13 5.97 -13.69
N LEU A 34 -0.14 4.92 -12.87
CA LEU A 34 0.88 4.68 -11.85
C LEU A 34 2.13 4.05 -12.52
N VAL A 35 3.32 4.60 -12.27
CA VAL A 35 4.57 4.13 -12.90
C VAL A 35 5.50 3.53 -11.85
N THR A 36 5.86 2.25 -12.03
CA THR A 36 6.88 1.57 -11.22
C THR A 36 8.23 2.20 -11.46
N TYR A 37 8.88 2.68 -10.40
CA TYR A 37 10.19 3.32 -10.47
C TYR A 37 11.33 2.41 -10.02
N ASP A 38 11.05 1.43 -9.16
CA ASP A 38 12.01 0.38 -8.83
C ASP A 38 12.29 -0.55 -10.03
N GLY A 39 13.48 -1.14 -10.00
CA GLY A 39 13.92 -2.23 -10.86
C GLY A 39 14.30 -3.46 -10.03
N ASP A 40 15.37 -4.14 -10.44
CA ASP A 40 15.81 -5.36 -9.76
C ASP A 40 16.24 -5.08 -8.31
N THR A 41 15.98 -6.07 -7.46
CA THR A 41 16.32 -6.05 -6.03
C THR A 41 17.59 -6.85 -5.78
N ASP A 42 18.51 -6.30 -4.98
CA ASP A 42 19.74 -6.98 -4.58
C ASP A 42 19.51 -8.07 -3.51
N ALA A 43 20.59 -8.72 -3.08
CA ALA A 43 20.52 -9.78 -2.07
C ALA A 43 20.02 -9.31 -0.70
N ASP A 44 20.13 -8.02 -0.40
CA ASP A 44 19.69 -7.40 0.86
C ASP A 44 18.22 -6.95 0.79
N GLY A 45 17.55 -7.16 -0.35
CA GLY A 45 16.19 -6.69 -0.56
C GLY A 45 16.09 -5.21 -0.88
N LEU A 46 17.20 -4.54 -1.26
CA LEU A 46 17.22 -3.14 -1.67
C LEU A 46 17.00 -3.05 -3.20
N PRO A 47 15.92 -2.39 -3.65
CA PRO A 47 15.68 -2.20 -5.08
C PRO A 47 16.59 -1.13 -5.67
N SER A 48 17.03 -1.37 -6.90
CA SER A 48 17.57 -0.34 -7.78
C SER A 48 16.44 0.55 -8.32
N LEU A 49 16.78 1.75 -8.80
CA LEU A 49 15.85 2.58 -9.58
C LEU A 49 16.07 2.32 -11.06
N GLN A 50 15.01 2.39 -11.86
CA GLN A 50 15.12 2.27 -13.32
C GLN A 50 15.99 3.39 -13.88
N ALA A 51 17.04 3.03 -14.61
CA ALA A 51 18.10 3.94 -15.03
C ALA A 51 17.63 5.03 -16.02
N ASP A 52 16.52 4.80 -16.71
CA ASP A 52 15.91 5.72 -17.66
C ASP A 52 14.75 6.54 -17.06
N LEU A 53 14.40 6.33 -15.79
CA LEU A 53 13.35 7.06 -15.10
C LEU A 53 13.88 8.02 -14.03
N SER A 54 13.09 9.07 -13.80
CA SER A 54 13.09 9.93 -12.62
C SER A 54 11.66 10.37 -12.36
N ALA A 55 11.35 10.90 -11.17
CA ALA A 55 9.99 11.42 -10.93
C ALA A 55 9.62 12.53 -11.93
N LEU A 56 10.60 13.34 -12.35
CA LEU A 56 10.42 14.34 -13.40
C LEU A 56 10.04 13.70 -14.75
N ARG A 57 10.77 12.67 -15.19
CA ARG A 57 10.44 11.97 -16.45
C ARG A 57 9.09 11.26 -16.38
N ILE A 58 8.73 10.74 -15.20
CA ILE A 58 7.40 10.16 -14.96
C ILE A 58 6.33 11.23 -15.18
N ALA A 59 6.49 12.43 -14.60
CA ALA A 59 5.56 13.54 -14.79
C ALA A 59 5.50 13.99 -16.27
N GLU A 60 6.65 14.21 -16.92
CA GLU A 60 6.75 14.67 -18.31
C GLU A 60 6.14 13.69 -19.32
N THR A 61 6.14 12.39 -19.01
CA THR A 61 5.54 11.35 -19.85
C THR A 61 4.08 11.04 -19.47
N GLY A 62 3.46 11.88 -18.65
CA GLY A 62 2.04 11.77 -18.26
C GLY A 62 1.75 10.67 -17.24
N GLY A 63 2.71 10.35 -16.38
CA GLY A 63 2.47 9.53 -15.19
C GLY A 63 1.72 10.33 -14.12
N ASP A 64 0.77 9.67 -13.46
CA ASP A 64 -0.02 10.24 -12.35
C ASP A 64 0.51 9.84 -10.97
N GLY A 65 1.57 9.06 -10.90
CA GLY A 65 2.13 8.67 -9.62
C GLY A 65 3.38 7.82 -9.77
N VAL A 66 4.17 7.83 -8.70
CA VAL A 66 5.37 7.00 -8.55
C VAL A 66 4.99 5.80 -7.69
N LEU A 67 5.23 4.59 -8.19
CA LEU A 67 5.16 3.36 -7.41
C LEU A 67 6.57 2.90 -7.07
N LEU A 68 6.81 2.69 -5.79
CA LEU A 68 8.06 2.13 -5.28
C LEU A 68 7.74 0.88 -4.46
N HIS A 69 8.21 -0.28 -4.90
CA HIS A 69 8.16 -1.49 -4.09
C HIS A 69 9.34 -1.53 -3.12
N LEU A 70 9.10 -1.96 -1.90
CA LEU A 70 10.16 -2.12 -0.90
C LEU A 70 9.89 -3.33 -0.02
N THR A 71 10.85 -4.27 0.00
CA THR A 71 10.83 -5.33 1.01
C THR A 71 11.49 -4.82 2.29
N TYR A 72 10.72 -4.83 3.39
CA TYR A 72 11.18 -4.27 4.65
C TYR A 72 10.69 -5.10 5.83
N LEU A 73 11.53 -5.24 6.84
CA LEU A 73 11.17 -5.83 8.12
C LEU A 73 11.81 -4.99 9.22
N ALA A 74 11.01 -4.54 10.18
CA ALA A 74 11.44 -3.55 11.17
C ALA A 74 12.60 -4.02 12.07
N ASN A 75 12.77 -5.32 12.24
CA ASN A 75 13.83 -5.94 13.03
C ASN A 75 14.93 -6.61 12.16
N ASP A 76 15.02 -6.25 10.88
CA ASP A 76 16.14 -6.61 10.01
C ASP A 76 17.40 -5.78 10.36
N ASP A 77 18.53 -6.10 9.71
CA ASP A 77 19.81 -5.41 9.90
C ASP A 77 19.66 -3.88 9.76
N GLU A 78 20.18 -3.14 10.74
CA GLU A 78 20.03 -1.68 10.82
C GLU A 78 20.69 -0.95 9.64
N VAL A 79 21.83 -1.45 9.14
CA VAL A 79 22.55 -0.84 8.01
C VAL A 79 21.78 -1.06 6.71
N ILE A 80 21.22 -2.27 6.53
CA ILE A 80 20.34 -2.57 5.39
C ILE A 80 19.08 -1.69 5.45
N ASN A 81 18.44 -1.60 6.61
CA ASN A 81 17.24 -0.80 6.80
C ASN A 81 17.50 0.70 6.60
N ASP A 82 18.64 1.22 7.04
CA ASP A 82 19.01 2.63 6.82
C ASP A 82 19.17 2.95 5.32
N ARG A 83 19.78 2.03 4.54
CA ARG A 83 19.85 2.15 3.07
C ARG A 83 18.46 2.17 2.42
N LYS A 84 17.55 1.32 2.89
CA LYS A 84 16.16 1.25 2.42
C LYS A 84 15.40 2.53 2.74
N LYS A 85 15.51 3.06 3.96
CA LYS A 85 14.93 4.34 4.38
C LYS A 85 15.45 5.49 3.53
N THR A 86 16.77 5.56 3.33
CA THR A 86 17.42 6.57 2.48
C THR A 86 16.90 6.54 1.04
N LEU A 87 16.65 5.36 0.47
CA LEU A 87 16.06 5.23 -0.86
C LEU A 87 14.66 5.85 -0.92
N VAL A 88 13.80 5.55 0.07
CA VAL A 88 12.44 6.10 0.15
C VAL A 88 12.48 7.62 0.33
N GLU A 89 13.38 8.15 1.16
CA GLU A 89 13.55 9.60 1.32
C GLU A 89 13.88 10.29 -0.01
N ARG A 90 14.79 9.72 -0.81
CA ARG A 90 15.16 10.26 -2.13
C ARG A 90 13.98 10.26 -3.09
N VAL A 91 13.32 9.11 -3.25
CA VAL A 91 12.18 8.95 -4.17
C VAL A 91 11.01 9.82 -3.73
N GLY A 92 10.74 9.90 -2.43
CA GLY A 92 9.69 10.75 -1.87
C GLY A 92 9.93 12.24 -2.11
N ALA A 93 11.18 12.69 -1.94
CA ALA A 93 11.56 14.07 -2.24
C ALA A 93 11.39 14.38 -3.74
N GLU A 94 11.82 13.48 -4.62
CA GLU A 94 11.64 13.63 -6.07
C GLU A 94 10.15 13.66 -6.46
N ALA A 95 9.32 12.75 -5.94
CA ALA A 95 7.89 12.71 -6.22
C ALA A 95 7.20 13.99 -5.76
N LYS A 96 7.50 14.46 -4.53
CA LYS A 96 6.95 15.72 -4.00
C LYS A 96 7.35 16.92 -4.86
N ALA A 97 8.61 17.01 -5.27
CA ALA A 97 9.11 18.12 -6.10
C ALA A 97 8.42 18.19 -7.48
N ASN A 98 7.90 17.07 -7.97
CA ASN A 98 7.19 16.97 -9.26
C ASN A 98 5.67 16.87 -9.08
N HIS A 99 5.15 17.16 -7.88
CA HIS A 99 3.72 17.09 -7.55
C HIS A 99 3.07 15.72 -7.78
N LEU A 100 3.85 14.65 -7.81
CA LEU A 100 3.36 13.29 -7.97
C LEU A 100 3.15 12.63 -6.60
N PRO A 101 2.08 11.84 -6.42
CA PRO A 101 1.94 11.00 -5.25
C PRO A 101 2.95 9.85 -5.30
N LEU A 102 3.58 9.57 -4.17
CA LEU A 102 4.34 8.34 -3.96
C LEU A 102 3.42 7.27 -3.37
N VAL A 103 3.18 6.21 -4.13
CA VAL A 103 2.59 4.96 -3.65
C VAL A 103 3.73 4.05 -3.22
N LEU A 104 3.92 3.89 -1.91
CA LEU A 104 4.95 3.03 -1.35
C LEU A 104 4.36 1.64 -1.08
N ALA A 105 4.73 0.66 -1.90
CA ALA A 105 4.27 -0.72 -1.80
C ALA A 105 5.22 -1.54 -0.93
N LEU A 106 4.83 -1.75 0.32
CA LEU A 106 5.64 -2.46 1.30
C LEU A 106 5.32 -3.95 1.25
N ALA A 107 6.36 -4.77 1.33
CA ALA A 107 6.23 -6.21 1.38
C ALA A 107 7.15 -6.82 2.44
N ILE A 108 6.76 -7.98 2.93
CA ILE A 108 7.60 -8.79 3.81
C ILE A 108 8.43 -9.75 2.94
N PRO A 109 9.73 -9.97 3.24
CA PRO A 109 10.53 -10.98 2.56
C PRO A 109 9.83 -12.35 2.55
N LYS A 110 9.81 -13.02 1.39
CA LYS A 110 9.05 -14.28 1.19
C LYS A 110 9.46 -15.42 2.14
N THR A 111 10.69 -15.38 2.65
CA THR A 111 11.25 -16.37 3.58
C THR A 111 10.97 -16.03 5.05
N ALA A 112 10.45 -14.84 5.33
CA ALA A 112 10.16 -14.39 6.68
C ALA A 112 8.73 -14.73 7.10
N VAL A 113 8.57 -15.06 8.38
CA VAL A 113 7.27 -15.19 9.05
C VAL A 113 7.25 -14.11 10.13
N PRO A 114 6.82 -12.88 9.81
CA PRO A 114 6.95 -11.76 10.71
C PRO A 114 5.97 -11.91 11.87
N ALA A 115 6.37 -11.40 13.04
CA ALA A 115 5.41 -11.10 14.08
C ALA A 115 4.47 -9.98 13.59
N PRO A 116 3.16 -10.01 13.89
CA PRO A 116 2.23 -8.95 13.48
C PRO A 116 2.70 -7.55 13.88
N GLU A 117 3.33 -7.43 15.05
CA GLU A 117 3.90 -6.19 15.58
C GLU A 117 4.99 -5.62 14.67
N ALA A 118 5.75 -6.46 13.97
CA ALA A 118 6.77 -6.01 13.02
C ALA A 118 6.14 -5.39 11.76
N VAL A 119 5.01 -5.93 11.28
CA VAL A 119 4.24 -5.36 10.15
C VAL A 119 3.64 -4.01 10.55
N ILE A 120 3.09 -3.93 11.77
CA ILE A 120 2.54 -2.68 12.32
C ILE A 120 3.65 -1.64 12.55
N ALA A 121 4.83 -2.06 13.02
CA ALA A 121 5.98 -1.18 13.18
C ALA A 121 6.48 -0.63 11.83
N MET A 122 6.56 -1.47 10.80
CA MET A 122 6.86 -1.04 9.43
C MET A 122 5.83 -0.01 8.93
N THR A 123 4.54 -0.24 9.20
CA THR A 123 3.47 0.70 8.85
C THR A 123 3.71 2.06 9.49
N ARG A 124 4.03 2.09 10.80
CA ARG A 124 4.31 3.32 11.54
C ARG A 124 5.57 4.04 11.04
N GLU A 125 6.64 3.30 10.76
CA GLU A 125 7.89 3.85 10.24
C GLU A 125 7.63 4.66 8.97
N PHE A 126 7.07 4.03 7.93
CA PHE A 126 6.88 4.69 6.64
C PHE A 126 5.70 5.65 6.57
N SER A 127 4.99 5.83 7.69
CA SER A 127 4.02 6.91 7.87
C SER A 127 4.67 8.22 8.29
N ASP A 128 5.96 8.23 8.62
CA ASP A 128 6.69 9.45 8.94
C ASP A 128 6.69 10.40 7.72
N PRO A 129 6.27 11.66 7.87
CA PRO A 129 6.23 12.65 6.79
C PRO A 129 7.57 12.84 6.05
N ARG A 130 8.71 12.52 6.67
CA ARG A 130 10.04 12.61 6.03
C ARG A 130 10.14 11.81 4.73
N TYR A 131 9.36 10.73 4.62
CA TYR A 131 9.36 9.85 3.45
C TYR A 131 8.49 10.37 2.31
N ASN A 132 7.65 11.39 2.54
CA ASN A 132 6.70 11.92 1.56
C ASN A 132 5.82 10.86 0.87
N ALA A 133 5.61 9.70 1.52
CA ALA A 133 4.71 8.66 1.03
C ALA A 133 3.27 9.22 1.05
N SER A 134 2.60 9.17 -0.08
CA SER A 134 1.22 9.67 -0.24
C SER A 134 0.19 8.58 0.02
N VAL A 135 0.56 7.32 -0.22
CA VAL A 135 -0.26 6.12 -0.01
C VAL A 135 0.65 4.98 0.41
N LEU A 136 0.21 4.16 1.37
CA LEU A 136 0.88 2.90 1.71
C LEU A 136 0.09 1.74 1.12
N THR A 137 0.79 0.87 0.41
CA THR A 137 0.30 -0.49 0.15
C THR A 137 0.97 -1.41 1.16
N LEU A 138 0.17 -2.21 1.86
CA LEU A 138 0.64 -3.01 2.99
C LEU A 138 0.21 -4.47 2.83
N PRO A 139 1.03 -5.42 3.32
CA PRO A 139 0.55 -6.76 3.60
C PRO A 139 -0.35 -6.73 4.83
N THR A 140 -1.24 -7.71 4.93
CA THR A 140 -2.07 -7.87 6.13
C THR A 140 -1.19 -8.20 7.35
N PRO A 141 -1.60 -7.82 8.57
CA PRO A 141 -0.77 -8.00 9.76
C PRO A 141 -0.69 -9.48 10.16
N VAL A 142 -1.70 -10.28 9.76
CA VAL A 142 -1.69 -11.74 9.79
C VAL A 142 -2.25 -12.29 8.48
N PRO A 143 -1.71 -13.41 7.96
CA PRO A 143 -2.33 -14.10 6.82
C PRO A 143 -3.68 -14.70 7.23
N LEU A 144 -4.74 -14.48 6.44
CA LEU A 144 -6.04 -15.09 6.74
C LEU A 144 -6.00 -16.62 6.81
N SER A 145 -5.07 -17.28 6.11
CA SER A 145 -4.88 -18.73 6.20
C SER A 145 -4.55 -19.22 7.61
N HIS A 146 -4.15 -18.34 8.53
CA HIS A 146 -3.84 -18.66 9.93
C HIS A 146 -4.97 -18.24 10.90
N VAL A 147 -6.09 -17.73 10.39
CA VAL A 147 -7.22 -17.24 11.18
C VAL A 147 -8.36 -18.27 11.20
N ASP A 148 -9.00 -18.43 12.35
CA ASP A 148 -10.13 -19.34 12.51
C ASP A 148 -11.27 -19.07 11.50
N GLY A 149 -11.76 -20.16 10.90
CA GLY A 149 -12.73 -20.16 9.81
C GLY A 149 -12.16 -19.86 8.42
N PHE A 150 -10.87 -19.53 8.29
CA PHE A 150 -10.16 -19.42 7.01
C PHE A 150 -9.04 -20.46 6.87
N THR A 151 -8.48 -20.94 7.99
CA THR A 151 -7.53 -22.06 8.01
C THR A 151 -8.17 -23.33 7.46
N LYS A 152 -7.49 -23.97 6.50
CA LYS A 152 -7.93 -25.23 5.91
C LYS A 152 -7.45 -26.42 6.74
N THR A 153 -8.31 -27.41 6.91
CA THR A 153 -7.94 -28.69 7.52
C THR A 153 -6.84 -29.40 6.70
N PRO A 154 -5.90 -30.09 7.35
CA PRO A 154 -5.82 -30.42 8.78
C PRO A 154 -5.08 -29.38 9.65
N ALA A 155 -4.73 -28.20 9.13
CA ALA A 155 -4.02 -27.18 9.92
C ALA A 155 -4.92 -26.57 11.02
N THR A 156 -4.30 -26.16 12.12
CA THR A 156 -4.95 -25.45 13.23
C THR A 156 -4.74 -23.95 13.06
N PRO A 157 -5.78 -23.11 13.26
CA PRO A 157 -5.60 -21.66 13.23
C PRO A 157 -4.63 -21.20 14.32
N THR A 158 -3.78 -20.23 13.99
CA THR A 158 -2.87 -19.57 14.93
C THR A 158 -3.57 -18.45 15.69
N TYR A 159 -4.55 -17.81 15.06
CA TYR A 159 -5.31 -16.70 15.61
C TYR A 159 -6.80 -17.02 15.58
N ASP A 160 -7.52 -16.68 16.65
CA ASP A 160 -8.96 -16.54 16.55
C ASP A 160 -9.32 -15.26 15.76
N ARG A 161 -10.60 -15.13 15.39
CA ARG A 161 -11.08 -13.99 14.60
C ARG A 161 -10.96 -12.65 15.34
N ALA A 162 -11.15 -12.64 16.66
CA ALA A 162 -11.11 -11.41 17.45
C ALA A 162 -9.67 -10.89 17.60
N GLN A 163 -8.71 -11.80 17.80
CA GLN A 163 -7.28 -11.51 17.81
C GLN A 163 -6.82 -10.95 16.48
N ALA A 164 -7.17 -11.62 15.37
CA ALA A 164 -6.85 -11.14 14.03
C ALA A 164 -7.49 -9.76 13.78
N ALA A 165 -8.77 -9.57 14.10
CA ALA A 165 -9.44 -8.29 13.91
C ALA A 165 -8.80 -7.14 14.70
N ALA A 166 -8.35 -7.40 15.93
CA ALA A 166 -7.63 -6.42 16.73
C ALA A 166 -6.31 -5.98 16.06
N LEU A 167 -5.59 -6.90 15.40
CA LEU A 167 -4.35 -6.59 14.68
C LEU A 167 -4.59 -5.74 13.43
N PHE A 168 -5.62 -6.05 12.64
CA PHE A 168 -6.03 -5.21 11.50
C PHE A 168 -6.38 -3.79 11.95
N LYS A 169 -7.15 -3.65 13.04
CA LYS A 169 -7.47 -2.34 13.61
C LYS A 169 -6.23 -1.59 14.10
N GLN A 170 -5.26 -2.29 14.71
CA GLN A 170 -4.00 -1.68 15.15
C GLN A 170 -3.13 -1.23 13.98
N GLN A 171 -3.09 -1.97 12.88
CA GLN A 171 -2.39 -1.55 11.65
C GLN A 171 -3.05 -0.29 11.07
N SER A 172 -4.38 -0.26 10.99
CA SER A 172 -5.12 0.94 10.58
C SER A 172 -4.79 2.17 11.42
N ALA A 173 -4.64 2.00 12.74
CA ALA A 173 -4.33 3.09 13.66
C ALA A 173 -2.84 3.50 13.66
N ALA A 174 -1.97 2.75 12.99
CA ALA A 174 -0.55 3.05 12.90
C ALA A 174 -0.22 4.10 11.83
N THR A 175 -1.20 4.52 11.04
CA THR A 175 -1.03 5.54 9.99
C THR A 175 -2.28 6.39 9.79
N ASP A 176 -2.07 7.62 9.33
CA ASP A 176 -3.14 8.49 8.79
C ASP A 176 -3.13 8.53 7.25
N LEU A 177 -2.16 7.85 6.61
CA LEU A 177 -2.06 7.76 5.17
C LEU A 177 -3.16 6.83 4.62
N PRO A 178 -3.63 7.08 3.38
CA PRO A 178 -4.49 6.13 2.70
C PRO A 178 -3.85 4.73 2.67
N LEU A 179 -4.61 3.74 3.12
CA LEU A 179 -4.21 2.34 3.15
C LEU A 179 -4.79 1.57 1.98
N VAL A 180 -3.93 0.86 1.27
CA VAL A 180 -4.31 -0.01 0.16
C VAL A 180 -3.85 -1.43 0.43
N VAL A 181 -4.78 -2.37 0.31
CA VAL A 181 -4.44 -3.79 0.43
C VAL A 181 -3.64 -4.19 -0.80
N ASP A 182 -2.44 -4.72 -0.60
CA ASP A 182 -1.72 -5.40 -1.68
C ASP A 182 -2.27 -6.83 -1.85
N ALA A 183 -2.96 -7.07 -2.96
CA ALA A 183 -3.46 -8.37 -3.35
C ALA A 183 -2.71 -8.95 -4.56
N THR A 184 -1.51 -8.45 -4.83
CA THR A 184 -0.64 -8.99 -5.86
C THR A 184 -0.36 -10.48 -5.62
N GLY A 185 -0.65 -11.31 -6.61
CA GLY A 185 -0.50 -12.77 -6.52
C GLY A 185 -1.64 -13.52 -5.82
N LEU A 186 -2.65 -12.81 -5.27
CA LEU A 186 -3.84 -13.46 -4.72
C LEU A 186 -4.85 -13.80 -5.81
N ARG A 187 -5.66 -14.85 -5.58
CA ARG A 187 -6.87 -15.09 -6.36
C ARG A 187 -7.94 -14.09 -5.94
N ALA A 188 -8.87 -13.76 -6.85
CA ALA A 188 -9.95 -12.83 -6.54
C ALA A 188 -10.75 -13.21 -5.27
N ALA A 189 -11.06 -14.49 -5.08
CA ALA A 189 -11.77 -14.94 -3.88
C ALA A 189 -10.98 -14.71 -2.58
N ASP A 190 -9.66 -14.87 -2.61
CA ASP A 190 -8.80 -14.66 -1.43
C ASP A 190 -8.66 -13.15 -1.14
N ALA A 191 -8.49 -12.34 -2.19
CA ALA A 191 -8.47 -10.88 -2.08
C ALA A 191 -9.81 -10.33 -1.56
N ALA A 192 -10.95 -10.85 -2.02
CA ALA A 192 -12.25 -10.52 -1.46
C ALA A 192 -12.35 -10.87 0.02
N ALA A 193 -11.86 -12.04 0.43
CA ALA A 193 -11.88 -12.45 1.82
C ALA A 193 -11.06 -11.50 2.70
N VAL A 194 -9.86 -11.10 2.26
CA VAL A 194 -9.03 -10.11 2.94
C VAL A 194 -9.76 -8.78 3.10
N LEU A 195 -10.32 -8.25 2.01
CA LEU A 195 -11.02 -6.96 2.02
C LEU A 195 -12.24 -6.96 2.95
N ASN A 196 -13.06 -8.02 2.91
CA ASN A 196 -14.21 -8.14 3.80
C ASN A 196 -13.75 -8.25 5.25
N PHE A 197 -12.73 -9.07 5.54
CA PHE A 197 -12.25 -9.24 6.90
C PHE A 197 -11.63 -7.96 7.47
N ALA A 198 -10.85 -7.23 6.66
CA ALA A 198 -10.28 -5.94 7.03
C ALA A 198 -11.38 -4.92 7.37
N HIS A 199 -12.37 -4.78 6.49
CA HIS A 199 -13.53 -3.91 6.71
C HIS A 199 -14.30 -4.29 8.00
N ASP A 200 -14.62 -5.56 8.17
CA ASP A 200 -15.36 -6.05 9.35
C ASP A 200 -14.55 -5.92 10.65
N SER A 201 -13.22 -5.87 10.55
CA SER A 201 -12.29 -5.62 11.66
C SER A 201 -12.16 -4.13 12.01
N GLY A 202 -12.71 -3.24 11.18
CA GLY A 202 -12.64 -1.79 11.35
C GLY A 202 -11.33 -1.17 10.84
N GLU A 203 -10.62 -1.85 9.93
CA GLU A 203 -9.51 -1.23 9.19
C GLU A 203 -10.07 -0.32 8.08
N GLU A 204 -9.62 0.92 8.03
CA GLU A 204 -10.03 1.91 7.04
C GLU A 204 -9.31 1.68 5.70
N VAL A 205 -9.59 0.57 5.04
CA VAL A 205 -9.03 0.27 3.72
C VAL A 205 -9.59 1.24 2.68
N ASN A 206 -8.70 1.99 2.03
CA ASN A 206 -9.02 2.97 1.01
C ASN A 206 -8.83 2.44 -0.41
N GLY A 207 -8.34 1.21 -0.60
CA GLY A 207 -8.15 0.66 -1.93
C GLY A 207 -7.57 -0.75 -2.01
N LEU A 208 -7.34 -1.20 -3.24
CA LEU A 208 -6.75 -2.48 -3.61
C LEU A 208 -5.73 -2.29 -4.75
N LEU A 209 -4.49 -2.73 -4.52
CA LEU A 209 -3.51 -2.95 -5.58
C LEU A 209 -3.57 -4.42 -5.99
N ALA A 210 -3.94 -4.70 -7.23
CA ALA A 210 -4.04 -6.07 -7.73
C ALA A 210 -3.88 -6.13 -9.26
N SER A 211 -3.78 -7.35 -9.80
CA SER A 211 -3.76 -7.54 -11.25
C SER A 211 -5.09 -7.16 -11.90
N PRO A 212 -5.11 -6.76 -13.18
CA PRO A 212 -6.35 -6.38 -13.88
C PRO A 212 -7.44 -7.46 -13.85
N SER A 213 -7.06 -8.74 -13.87
CA SER A 213 -8.01 -9.86 -13.81
C SER A 213 -8.69 -9.96 -12.44
N VAL A 214 -7.94 -9.78 -11.35
CA VAL A 214 -8.47 -9.76 -9.98
C VAL A 214 -9.40 -8.57 -9.79
N LEU A 215 -9.00 -7.38 -10.25
CA LEU A 215 -9.82 -6.17 -10.15
C LEU A 215 -11.14 -6.29 -10.91
N THR A 216 -11.09 -6.85 -12.13
CA THR A 216 -12.30 -7.12 -12.93
C THR A 216 -13.27 -8.03 -12.18
N ALA A 217 -12.76 -9.06 -11.51
CA ALA A 217 -13.58 -9.98 -10.72
C ALA A 217 -14.14 -9.32 -9.44
N LEU A 218 -13.46 -8.31 -8.89
CA LEU A 218 -13.79 -7.69 -7.60
C LEU A 218 -14.54 -6.36 -7.69
N ALA A 219 -14.79 -5.83 -8.88
CA ALA A 219 -15.34 -4.48 -9.08
C ALA A 219 -16.62 -4.18 -8.25
N LYS A 220 -17.55 -5.14 -8.12
CA LYS A 220 -18.79 -4.97 -7.32
C LYS A 220 -18.58 -5.20 -5.81
N PRO A 221 -17.86 -6.24 -5.35
CA PRO A 221 -17.50 -6.38 -3.95
C PRO A 221 -16.73 -5.17 -3.39
N LEU A 222 -15.76 -4.64 -4.14
CA LEU A 222 -14.89 -3.52 -3.72
C LEU A 222 -15.69 -2.27 -3.34
N SER A 223 -16.71 -1.91 -4.12
CA SER A 223 -17.54 -0.74 -3.82
C SER A 223 -18.35 -0.83 -2.52
N LYS A 224 -18.43 -2.02 -1.90
CA LYS A 224 -19.12 -2.23 -0.62
C LYS A 224 -18.21 -2.18 0.60
N VAL A 225 -16.92 -2.42 0.41
CA VAL A 225 -15.95 -2.63 1.50
C VAL A 225 -14.86 -1.56 1.54
N ALA A 226 -14.56 -0.91 0.42
CA ALA A 226 -13.62 0.19 0.38
C ALA A 226 -14.26 1.42 1.05
N THR A 227 -13.56 1.99 2.01
CA THR A 227 -13.97 3.25 2.65
C THR A 227 -13.33 4.41 1.88
N PRO A 228 -14.15 5.29 1.28
CA PRO A 228 -13.71 6.59 0.80
C PRO A 228 -12.69 7.24 1.74
N TRP A 229 -11.46 7.46 1.29
CA TRP A 229 -10.56 8.26 2.11
C TRP A 229 -11.10 9.69 2.21
N THR A 230 -11.20 10.16 3.45
CA THR A 230 -11.44 11.56 3.78
C THR A 230 -10.11 12.11 4.28
N ALA A 231 -9.71 13.27 3.76
CA ALA A 231 -8.40 13.80 4.04
C ALA A 231 -8.22 14.08 5.53
N LYS A 232 -7.42 13.24 6.20
CA LYS A 232 -6.87 13.47 7.55
C LYS A 232 -5.57 14.32 7.48
N VAL A 233 -5.26 14.84 6.30
CA VAL A 233 -4.00 15.45 5.87
C VAL A 233 -4.32 16.81 5.24
N GLU A 234 -3.56 17.85 5.58
CA GLU A 234 -3.77 19.20 5.00
C GLU A 234 -3.31 19.23 3.53
N VAL A 235 -4.05 19.91 2.66
CA VAL A 235 -3.60 20.18 1.29
C VAL A 235 -2.88 21.53 1.28
N GLU A 236 -1.63 21.56 0.82
CA GLU A 236 -0.81 22.76 0.65
C GLU A 236 -0.67 23.15 -0.82
N ASP A 237 -0.48 24.44 -1.08
CA ASP A 237 -0.21 25.01 -2.41
C ASP A 237 1.28 24.92 -2.76
#